data_AF-A0A357LM41-F1
#
_entry.id   AF-A0A357LM41-F1
#
_cell.length_a   1.000
_cell.length_b   1.000
_cell.length_c   1.000
_cell.angle_alpha   90.00
_cell.angle_beta   90.00
_cell.angle_gamma   90.00
#
_symmetry.space_group_name_H-M   'P 1'
#
loop_
_entity.id
_entity.type
_entity.pdbx_description
1 polymer ?
#
loop_
_entity_poly.entity_id
_entity_poly.type
_entity_poly.pdbx_seq_one_letter_code
_entity_poly.pdbx_strand_id
1 'polypeptide(L)'
;MNILNPKYISNKEVNSALFGGNILATRDQLGEDGTYDEVATDLGIESIRYPGGSLTEHYFDLANPDNDLVKDINSGKPIDFLPYSEFMSYAEDTGKSVTIVLPTQKYFSHQVDGNGDRYAQIDEDTLRGFVQDTLDGIYGSPSIRAFEIGNEYWGSGQMSSVEYGRVSSRMAEIVNDEISHHSAADSAFSETEIVVQMGENYNFANMNKDYAHYDSADEKIAALNKDYDLDLDRSILTPGGKISWPQLANKLIINEFDTESEQNAIDGVVAHIYSTAPNNLNSRYFDLNTINKTWTE
;
A
#
# COMPACT_ATOMS: atom_id res chain seq x y z
N MET A 1 1.33 -20.40 -47.37
CA MET A 1 1.31 -19.26 -46.44
C MET A 1 0.76 -19.80 -45.13
N ASN A 2 1.57 -19.86 -44.07
CA ASN A 2 1.09 -20.39 -42.79
C ASN A 2 0.24 -19.30 -42.13
N ILE A 3 -1.06 -19.55 -42.00
CA ILE A 3 -1.99 -18.66 -41.30
C ILE A 3 -2.03 -19.12 -39.85
N LEU A 4 -1.64 -18.23 -38.94
CA LEU A 4 -1.81 -18.44 -37.50
C LEU A 4 -3.25 -18.07 -37.13
N ASN A 5 -3.98 -19.01 -36.54
CA ASN A 5 -5.33 -18.78 -36.01
C ASN A 5 -5.26 -18.74 -34.48
N PRO A 6 -5.24 -17.56 -33.85
CA PRO A 6 -5.25 -17.46 -32.40
C PRO A 6 -6.57 -18.08 -31.86
N LYS A 7 -6.47 -18.81 -30.75
CA LYS A 7 -7.64 -19.41 -30.08
C LYS A 7 -8.49 -18.36 -29.35
N TYR A 8 -7.87 -17.25 -28.98
CA TYR A 8 -8.49 -16.15 -28.25
C TYR A 8 -7.70 -14.86 -28.51
N ILE A 9 -8.42 -13.74 -28.59
CA ILE A 9 -7.85 -12.39 -28.64
C ILE A 9 -8.50 -11.63 -27.48
N SER A 10 -7.67 -11.09 -26.59
CA SER A 10 -8.12 -10.16 -25.55
C SER A 10 -8.21 -8.76 -26.14
N ASN A 11 -9.27 -8.02 -25.80
CA ASN A 11 -9.37 -6.59 -26.13
C ASN A 11 -8.82 -5.70 -25.00
N LYS A 12 -8.30 -6.29 -23.91
CA LYS A 12 -7.59 -5.52 -22.88
C LYS A 12 -6.24 -5.09 -23.44
N GLU A 13 -6.03 -3.78 -23.49
CA GLU A 13 -4.74 -3.21 -23.83
C GLU A 13 -3.72 -3.55 -22.75
N VAL A 14 -2.57 -4.08 -23.18
CA VAL A 14 -1.40 -4.24 -22.33
C VAL A 14 -0.44 -3.15 -22.77
N ASN A 15 -0.27 -2.13 -21.94
CA ASN A 15 0.64 -1.02 -22.20
C ASN A 15 1.79 -1.02 -21.18
N SER A 16 2.77 -0.17 -21.42
CA SER A 16 3.98 -0.05 -20.61
C SER A 16 3.72 0.39 -19.16
N ALA A 17 2.62 1.10 -18.90
CA ALA A 17 2.21 1.51 -17.55
C ALA A 17 1.90 0.31 -16.62
N LEU A 18 1.70 -0.89 -17.16
CA LEU A 18 1.55 -2.12 -16.36
C LEU A 18 2.88 -2.68 -15.84
N PHE A 19 4.01 -2.16 -16.30
CA PHE A 19 5.35 -2.66 -16.00
C PHE A 19 6.16 -1.61 -15.22
N GLY A 20 6.02 -1.67 -13.89
CA GLY A 20 6.79 -0.86 -12.95
C GLY A 20 7.98 -1.61 -12.34
N GLY A 21 8.88 -0.85 -11.74
CA GLY A 21 9.98 -1.32 -10.91
C GLY A 21 9.76 -0.94 -9.44
N ASN A 22 10.41 -1.67 -8.55
CA ASN A 22 10.52 -1.28 -7.14
C ASN A 22 11.99 -1.04 -6.85
N ILE A 23 12.31 0.04 -6.16
CA ILE A 23 13.66 0.29 -5.64
C ILE A 23 13.67 -0.03 -4.15
N LEU A 24 14.66 -0.77 -3.67
CA LEU A 24 14.89 -1.02 -2.25
C LEU A 24 16.00 -0.10 -1.77
N ALA A 25 15.65 0.98 -1.08
CA ALA A 25 16.56 2.07 -0.73
C ALA A 25 17.83 1.67 0.04
N THR A 26 17.88 0.50 0.70
CA THR A 26 19.09 0.00 1.39
C THR A 26 19.93 -0.98 0.55
N ARG A 27 19.53 -1.27 -0.69
CA ARG A 27 20.14 -2.32 -1.54
C ARG A 27 20.44 -1.85 -2.95
N ASP A 28 19.51 -1.08 -3.51
CA ASP A 28 19.62 -0.54 -4.85
C ASP A 28 20.28 0.84 -4.77
N GLN A 29 21.25 1.06 -5.64
CA GLN A 29 22.02 2.30 -5.77
C GLN A 29 21.98 2.75 -7.24
N LEU A 30 22.18 4.05 -7.46
CA LEU A 30 22.12 4.69 -8.78
C LEU A 30 23.54 5.11 -9.20
N GLY A 31 23.76 5.30 -10.51
CA GLY A 31 25.01 5.84 -11.03
C GLY A 31 26.22 4.95 -10.75
N GLU A 32 27.37 5.56 -10.42
CA GLU A 32 28.63 4.81 -10.24
C GLU A 32 28.62 3.83 -9.06
N ASP A 33 27.71 4.02 -8.11
CA ASP A 33 27.61 3.20 -6.90
C ASP A 33 26.69 1.97 -7.10
N GLY A 34 25.90 1.92 -8.17
CA GLY A 34 24.98 0.81 -8.41
C GLY A 34 24.73 0.49 -9.88
N THR A 35 23.67 -0.29 -10.13
CA THR A 35 23.26 -0.69 -11.49
C THR A 35 21.74 -0.62 -11.68
N TYR A 36 21.01 0.00 -10.74
CA TYR A 36 19.55 -0.01 -10.78
C TYR A 36 19.03 0.72 -12.02
N ASP A 37 19.61 1.87 -12.33
CA ASP A 37 19.30 2.74 -13.45
C ASP A 37 19.53 2.08 -14.81
N GLU A 38 20.64 1.35 -14.96
CA GLU A 38 20.94 0.54 -16.15
C GLU A 38 19.88 -0.55 -16.34
N VAL A 39 19.59 -1.32 -15.29
CA VAL A 39 18.62 -2.42 -15.34
C VAL A 39 17.20 -1.89 -15.58
N ALA A 40 16.81 -0.80 -14.94
CA ALA A 40 15.51 -0.16 -15.15
C ALA A 40 15.35 0.31 -16.60
N THR A 41 16.42 0.81 -17.22
CA THR A 41 16.43 1.21 -18.63
C THR A 41 16.31 -0.01 -19.54
N ASP A 42 17.12 -1.05 -19.32
CA ASP A 42 17.13 -2.27 -20.13
C ASP A 42 15.80 -3.04 -20.09
N LEU A 43 15.10 -3.00 -18.96
CA LEU A 43 13.79 -3.62 -18.78
C LEU A 43 12.63 -2.75 -19.27
N GLY A 44 12.89 -1.49 -19.66
CA GLY A 44 11.86 -0.56 -20.09
C GLY A 44 10.90 -0.16 -18.97
N ILE A 45 11.41 0.00 -17.75
CA ILE A 45 10.61 0.43 -16.59
C ILE A 45 10.20 1.89 -16.76
N GLU A 46 8.90 2.18 -16.67
CA GLU A 46 8.34 3.53 -16.81
C GLU A 46 7.78 4.13 -15.51
N SER A 47 7.63 3.30 -14.47
CA SER A 47 7.18 3.74 -13.15
C SER A 47 7.98 3.05 -12.05
N ILE A 48 8.40 3.79 -11.02
CA ILE A 48 9.20 3.24 -9.92
C ILE A 48 8.54 3.50 -8.57
N ARG A 49 8.41 2.45 -7.76
CA ARG A 49 7.94 2.50 -6.37
C ARG A 49 9.11 2.67 -5.41
N TYR A 50 9.03 3.67 -4.52
CA TYR A 50 10.05 4.02 -3.51
C TYR A 50 9.41 4.16 -2.12
N PRO A 51 10.10 3.85 -1.00
CA PRO A 51 11.47 3.30 -0.87
C PRO A 51 11.55 1.77 -0.96
N GLY A 52 10.40 1.15 -1.20
CA GLY A 52 10.23 -0.27 -1.47
C GLY A 52 10.19 -1.18 -0.25
N GLY A 53 9.21 -2.09 -0.27
CA GLY A 53 9.04 -3.12 0.76
C GLY A 53 8.97 -2.56 2.19
N SER A 54 9.42 -3.37 3.15
CA SER A 54 9.40 -3.03 4.57
C SER A 54 10.30 -1.85 4.96
N LEU A 55 11.14 -1.36 4.04
CA LEU A 55 12.00 -0.20 4.27
C LEU A 55 11.16 1.06 4.50
N THR A 56 10.00 1.16 3.86
CA THR A 56 9.02 2.22 4.10
C THR A 56 8.75 2.33 5.61
N GLU A 57 8.35 1.23 6.24
CA GLU A 57 7.89 1.25 7.62
C GLU A 57 9.04 1.46 8.62
N HIS A 58 10.20 0.88 8.35
CA HIS A 58 11.31 0.85 9.30
C HIS A 58 12.22 2.08 9.21
N TYR A 59 12.39 2.66 8.03
CA TYR A 59 13.50 3.57 7.75
C TYR A 59 13.09 4.90 7.15
N PHE A 60 12.02 4.94 6.35
CA PHE A 60 11.63 6.19 5.71
C PHE A 60 11.05 7.16 6.73
N ASP A 61 11.66 8.35 6.80
CA ASP A 61 11.33 9.39 7.75
C ASP A 61 10.87 10.63 6.98
N LEU A 62 9.57 10.92 7.05
CA LEU A 62 8.99 12.07 6.35
C LEU A 62 9.53 13.41 6.87
N ALA A 63 10.05 13.46 8.10
CA ALA A 63 10.67 14.66 8.66
C ALA A 63 12.13 14.85 8.20
N ASN A 64 12.74 13.81 7.62
CA ASN A 64 14.10 13.85 7.08
C ASN A 64 14.22 12.88 5.87
N PRO A 65 13.53 13.18 4.76
CA PRO A 65 13.39 12.25 3.63
C PRO A 65 14.72 12.02 2.88
N ASP A 66 15.70 12.91 3.06
CA ASP A 66 17.05 12.80 2.51
C ASP A 66 18.06 12.15 3.47
N ASN A 67 17.60 11.44 4.49
CA ASN A 67 18.49 10.70 5.37
C ASN A 67 19.23 9.60 4.58
N ASP A 68 20.51 9.81 4.33
CA ASP A 68 21.39 8.88 3.60
C ASP A 68 21.89 7.71 4.44
N LEU A 69 21.65 7.74 5.76
CA LEU A 69 22.17 6.77 6.70
C LEU A 69 21.14 6.42 7.77
N VAL A 70 20.66 5.19 7.75
CA VAL A 70 19.69 4.68 8.71
C VAL A 70 20.30 3.60 9.61
N LYS A 71 19.65 3.33 10.73
CA LYS A 71 20.11 2.30 11.68
C LYS A 71 19.36 1.01 11.40
N ASP A 72 20.07 -0.02 10.94
CA ASP A 72 19.49 -1.34 10.68
C ASP A 72 18.77 -1.90 11.91
N ILE A 73 17.51 -2.28 11.76
CA ILE A 73 16.67 -2.75 12.87
C ILE A 73 17.19 -4.06 13.49
N ASN A 74 17.94 -4.87 12.72
CA ASN A 74 18.39 -6.18 13.16
C ASN A 74 19.73 -6.11 13.91
N SER A 75 20.70 -5.41 13.34
CA SER A 75 22.07 -5.33 13.85
C SER A 75 22.35 -4.06 14.67
N GLY A 76 21.51 -3.04 14.54
CA GLY A 76 21.70 -1.73 15.14
C GLY A 76 22.86 -0.93 14.53
N LYS A 77 23.43 -1.39 13.42
CA LYS A 77 24.54 -0.71 12.73
C LYS A 77 24.00 0.30 11.72
N PRO A 78 24.78 1.34 11.38
CA PRO A 78 24.46 2.19 10.24
C PRO A 78 24.46 1.39 8.95
N ILE A 79 23.49 1.65 8.08
CA ILE A 79 23.41 1.18 6.70
C ILE A 79 23.02 2.36 5.80
N ASP A 80 23.56 2.37 4.60
CA ASP A 80 23.24 3.40 3.61
C ASP A 80 21.77 3.29 3.19
N PHE A 81 21.17 4.43 2.92
CA PHE A 81 19.79 4.56 2.48
C PHE A 81 19.75 5.56 1.33
N LEU A 82 19.13 5.18 0.21
CA LEU A 82 19.01 6.05 -0.95
C LEU A 82 18.15 7.28 -0.59
N PRO A 83 18.71 8.50 -0.62
CA PRO A 83 17.96 9.73 -0.30
C PRO A 83 16.78 9.94 -1.25
N TYR A 84 15.70 10.51 -0.72
CA TYR A 84 14.49 10.75 -1.51
C TYR A 84 14.73 11.71 -2.69
N SER A 85 15.44 12.82 -2.47
CA SER A 85 15.83 13.78 -3.52
C SER A 85 16.64 13.14 -4.64
N GLU A 86 17.53 12.21 -4.30
CA GLU A 86 18.35 11.51 -5.29
C GLU A 86 17.47 10.61 -6.17
N PHE A 87 16.57 9.85 -5.54
CA PHE A 87 15.58 9.03 -6.25
C PHE A 87 14.66 9.87 -7.16
N MET A 88 14.11 10.97 -6.64
CA MET A 88 13.19 11.85 -7.36
C MET A 88 13.87 12.54 -8.53
N SER A 89 15.12 13.02 -8.35
CA SER A 89 15.93 13.60 -9.42
C SER A 89 16.21 12.58 -10.53
N TYR A 90 16.57 11.34 -10.18
CA TYR A 90 16.76 10.28 -11.16
C TYR A 90 15.47 9.99 -11.96
N ALA A 91 14.33 9.92 -11.28
CA ALA A 91 13.04 9.71 -11.94
C ALA A 91 12.71 10.87 -12.89
N GLU A 92 12.97 12.11 -12.50
CA GLU A 92 12.78 13.30 -13.33
C GLU A 92 13.70 13.27 -14.57
N ASP A 93 14.99 13.08 -14.37
CA ASP A 93 16.01 13.04 -15.44
C ASP A 93 15.75 11.95 -16.47
N THR A 94 15.15 10.83 -16.04
CA THR A 94 14.83 9.69 -16.91
C THR A 94 13.39 9.65 -17.39
N GLY A 95 12.58 10.65 -17.04
CA GLY A 95 11.16 10.76 -17.42
C GLY A 95 10.30 9.62 -16.89
N LYS A 96 10.68 9.02 -15.75
CA LYS A 96 9.93 7.93 -15.11
C LYS A 96 8.92 8.51 -14.13
N SER A 97 7.75 7.90 -14.06
CA SER A 97 6.77 8.22 -13.03
C SER A 97 7.13 7.55 -11.70
N VAL A 98 6.62 8.06 -10.59
CA VAL A 98 6.91 7.54 -9.25
C VAL A 98 5.66 7.16 -8.48
N THR A 99 5.75 6.07 -7.71
CA THR A 99 4.82 5.76 -6.62
C THR A 99 5.54 5.94 -5.30
N ILE A 100 5.06 6.87 -4.48
CA ILE A 100 5.68 7.24 -3.20
C ILE A 100 4.92 6.52 -2.09
N VAL A 101 5.60 5.61 -1.40
CA VAL A 101 4.98 4.84 -0.32
C VAL A 101 5.21 5.57 1.00
N LEU A 102 4.12 5.93 1.69
CA LEU A 102 4.14 6.65 2.95
C LEU A 102 4.16 5.67 4.13
N PRO A 103 5.02 5.86 5.16
CA PRO A 103 5.07 4.99 6.32
C PRO A 103 3.80 5.11 7.16
N THR A 104 3.41 4.02 7.82
CA THR A 104 2.22 3.95 8.69
C THR A 104 2.56 3.46 10.10
N GLN A 105 3.66 2.71 10.27
CA GLN A 105 4.07 2.07 11.52
C GLN A 105 4.27 3.03 12.71
N LYS A 106 4.40 4.34 12.51
CA LYS A 106 4.64 5.29 13.61
C LYS A 106 3.41 6.08 14.02
N TYR A 107 2.31 5.96 13.27
CA TYR A 107 1.16 6.85 13.40
C TYR A 107 -0.02 6.26 14.17
N PHE A 108 0.28 5.53 15.24
CA PHE A 108 -0.72 5.05 16.19
C PHE A 108 -0.40 5.49 17.61
N SER A 109 -1.45 5.67 18.39
CA SER A 109 -1.35 6.00 19.80
C SER A 109 -1.02 4.77 20.66
N HIS A 110 -0.71 5.02 21.93
CA HIS A 110 -0.66 3.97 22.95
C HIS A 110 -2.05 3.60 23.51
N GLN A 111 -3.11 4.33 23.12
CA GLN A 111 -4.48 4.03 23.55
C GLN A 111 -5.08 2.99 22.63
N VAL A 112 -5.85 2.07 23.21
CA VAL A 112 -6.55 1.00 22.51
C VAL A 112 -8.04 1.04 22.81
N ASP A 113 -8.83 0.54 21.89
CA ASP A 113 -10.27 0.36 22.07
C ASP A 113 -10.61 -0.92 22.86
N GLY A 114 -11.89 -1.31 22.86
CA GLY A 114 -12.39 -2.50 23.55
C GLY A 114 -11.87 -3.84 23.00
N ASN A 115 -11.39 -3.86 21.75
CA ASN A 115 -10.84 -5.03 21.08
C ASN A 115 -9.31 -5.08 21.18
N GLY A 116 -8.69 -4.01 21.67
CA GLY A 116 -7.25 -3.89 21.80
C GLY A 116 -6.58 -3.24 20.58
N ASP A 117 -7.36 -2.72 19.63
CA ASP A 117 -6.85 -2.02 18.46
C ASP A 117 -6.48 -0.57 18.83
N ARG A 118 -5.28 -0.14 18.44
CA ARG A 118 -4.81 1.23 18.66
C ARG A 118 -5.60 2.25 17.84
N TYR A 119 -5.69 3.47 18.36
CA TYR A 119 -6.20 4.62 17.60
C TYR A 119 -5.10 5.27 16.76
N ALA A 120 -5.47 5.85 15.61
CA ALA A 120 -4.56 6.64 14.80
C ALA A 120 -4.05 7.88 15.56
N GLN A 121 -2.79 8.22 15.32
CA GLN A 121 -2.13 9.42 15.84
C GLN A 121 -1.13 9.90 14.80
N ILE A 122 -1.66 10.54 13.75
CA ILE A 122 -0.85 11.08 12.65
C ILE A 122 -0.12 12.34 13.15
N ASP A 123 1.16 12.45 12.80
CA ASP A 123 1.88 13.73 12.87
C ASP A 123 1.50 14.55 11.62
N GLU A 124 0.37 15.27 11.71
CA GLU A 124 -0.21 15.94 10.54
C GLU A 124 0.70 16.99 9.94
N ASP A 125 1.41 17.76 10.78
CA ASP A 125 2.34 18.80 10.31
C ASP A 125 3.47 18.19 9.48
N THR A 126 4.03 17.06 9.93
CA THR A 126 5.09 16.35 9.21
C THR A 126 4.57 15.75 7.90
N LEU A 127 3.40 15.10 7.92
CA LEU A 127 2.82 14.50 6.71
C LEU A 127 2.48 15.58 5.67
N ARG A 128 1.79 16.65 6.08
CA ARG A 128 1.41 17.76 5.19
C ARG A 128 2.64 18.45 4.62
N GLY A 129 3.62 18.76 5.46
CA GLY A 129 4.87 19.38 5.02
C GLY A 129 5.60 18.53 3.98
N PHE A 130 5.74 17.23 4.21
CA PHE A 130 6.37 16.32 3.25
C PHE A 130 5.61 16.28 1.91
N VAL A 131 4.29 16.18 1.93
CA VAL A 131 3.47 16.14 0.71
C VAL A 131 3.56 17.47 -0.03
N GLN A 132 3.42 18.61 0.67
CA GLN A 132 3.57 19.94 0.07
C GLN A 132 4.93 20.13 -0.58
N ASP A 133 6.02 19.85 0.13
CA ASP A 133 7.38 19.97 -0.39
C ASP A 133 7.60 19.06 -1.62
N THR A 134 6.99 17.86 -1.61
CA THR A 134 7.01 16.94 -2.75
C THR A 134 6.26 17.50 -3.96
N LEU A 135 5.04 18.03 -3.76
CA LEU A 135 4.23 18.61 -4.83
C LEU A 135 4.83 19.91 -5.39
N ASP A 136 5.48 20.70 -4.53
CA ASP A 136 6.20 21.92 -4.90
C ASP A 136 7.54 21.64 -5.60
N GLY A 137 7.95 20.37 -5.70
CA GLY A 137 9.14 19.95 -6.41
C GLY A 137 10.45 20.17 -5.64
N ILE A 138 10.40 20.34 -4.32
CA ILE A 138 11.59 20.56 -3.47
C ILE A 138 12.58 19.41 -3.59
N TYR A 139 12.07 18.18 -3.73
CA TYR A 139 12.88 16.97 -3.88
C TYR A 139 13.11 16.56 -5.35
N GLY A 140 12.60 17.33 -6.31
CA GLY A 140 12.51 16.95 -7.73
C GLY A 140 11.05 16.86 -8.20
N SER A 141 10.83 16.93 -9.51
CA SER A 141 9.48 17.02 -10.11
C SER A 141 9.19 15.96 -11.18
N PRO A 142 9.44 14.66 -10.94
CA PRO A 142 8.92 13.61 -11.82
C PRO A 142 7.39 13.59 -11.81
N SER A 143 6.80 12.91 -12.78
CA SER A 143 5.37 12.62 -12.75
C SER A 143 5.05 11.73 -11.54
N ILE A 144 4.23 12.23 -10.61
CA ILE A 144 3.78 11.45 -9.45
C ILE A 144 2.57 10.65 -9.88
N ARG A 145 2.75 9.33 -10.01
CA ARG A 145 1.68 8.40 -10.34
C ARG A 145 0.75 8.20 -9.15
N ALA A 146 1.33 7.93 -7.98
CA ALA A 146 0.52 7.65 -6.80
C ALA A 146 1.24 7.93 -5.47
N PHE A 147 0.45 8.22 -4.44
CA PHE A 147 0.82 8.02 -3.04
C PHE A 147 0.22 6.70 -2.55
N GLU A 148 1.07 5.78 -2.11
CA GLU A 148 0.64 4.51 -1.52
C GLU A 148 0.73 4.58 0.00
N ILE A 149 -0.37 4.29 0.70
CA ILE A 149 -0.42 4.40 2.16
C ILE A 149 0.03 3.09 2.81
N GLY A 150 1.25 3.07 3.32
CA GLY A 150 1.86 1.95 4.04
C GLY A 150 2.42 0.85 3.13
N ASN A 151 3.15 -0.08 3.74
CA ASN A 151 3.63 -1.31 3.13
C ASN A 151 3.46 -2.51 4.08
N GLU A 152 2.73 -3.52 3.62
CA GLU A 152 2.46 -4.77 4.36
C GLU A 152 2.09 -4.50 5.82
N TYR A 153 0.97 -3.82 6.04
CA TYR A 153 0.56 -3.37 7.37
C TYR A 153 0.50 -4.54 8.38
N TRP A 154 0.12 -5.73 7.89
CA TRP A 154 0.06 -6.98 8.66
C TRP A 154 1.44 -7.49 9.10
N GLY A 155 2.50 -7.07 8.42
CA GLY A 155 3.89 -7.49 8.59
C GLY A 155 4.74 -6.37 9.18
N SER A 156 5.43 -5.61 8.32
CA SER A 156 6.33 -4.52 8.73
C SER A 156 5.61 -3.35 9.36
N GLY A 157 4.37 -3.07 8.95
CA GLY A 157 3.56 -2.02 9.58
C GLY A 157 3.08 -2.39 10.99
N GLN A 158 3.11 -3.68 11.35
CA GLN A 158 2.74 -4.21 12.66
C GLN A 158 1.35 -3.75 13.14
N MET A 159 0.36 -3.83 12.26
CA MET A 159 -1.01 -3.39 12.53
C MET A 159 -2.02 -4.52 12.32
N SER A 160 -3.12 -4.46 13.07
CA SER A 160 -4.36 -5.12 12.71
C SER A 160 -5.01 -4.44 11.49
N SER A 161 -6.03 -5.06 10.91
CA SER A 161 -6.80 -4.44 9.81
C SER A 161 -7.54 -3.18 10.25
N VAL A 162 -8.03 -3.14 11.49
CA VAL A 162 -8.72 -1.96 12.04
C VAL A 162 -7.72 -0.82 12.26
N GLU A 163 -6.57 -1.12 12.86
CA GLU A 163 -5.51 -0.12 13.07
C GLU A 163 -5.02 0.47 11.75
N TYR A 164 -4.84 -0.37 10.73
CA TYR A 164 -4.47 0.11 9.40
C TYR A 164 -5.59 0.96 8.77
N GLY A 165 -6.85 0.54 8.88
CA GLY A 165 -8.00 1.33 8.41
C GLY A 165 -7.98 2.75 8.99
N ARG A 166 -7.84 2.88 10.31
CA ARG A 166 -7.78 4.19 11.02
C ARG A 166 -6.65 5.09 10.55
N VAL A 167 -5.46 4.51 10.37
CA VAL A 167 -4.28 5.29 9.94
C VAL A 167 -4.42 5.69 8.49
N SER A 168 -4.82 4.74 7.63
CA SER A 168 -4.90 4.95 6.19
C SER A 168 -6.03 5.89 5.79
N SER A 169 -7.19 5.87 6.45
CA SER A 169 -8.28 6.80 6.18
C SER A 169 -7.86 8.24 6.44
N ARG A 170 -7.28 8.51 7.62
CA ARG A 170 -6.81 9.85 7.98
C ARG A 170 -5.65 10.33 7.11
N MET A 171 -4.70 9.45 6.78
CA MET A 171 -3.59 9.80 5.89
C MET A 171 -4.07 10.08 4.47
N ALA A 172 -4.97 9.26 3.92
CA ALA A 172 -5.53 9.48 2.59
C ALA A 172 -6.24 10.83 2.50
N GLU A 173 -7.08 11.16 3.50
CA GLU A 173 -7.75 12.46 3.56
C GLU A 173 -6.76 13.63 3.56
N ILE A 174 -5.69 13.56 4.37
CA ILE A 174 -4.66 14.59 4.43
C ILE A 174 -3.93 14.74 3.09
N VAL A 175 -3.53 13.63 2.47
CA VAL A 175 -2.84 13.66 1.16
C VAL A 175 -3.75 14.25 0.08
N ASN A 176 -5.02 13.85 0.06
CA ASN A 176 -6.01 14.37 -0.89
C ASN A 176 -6.23 15.87 -0.71
N ASP A 177 -6.30 16.34 0.55
CA ASP A 177 -6.43 17.75 0.89
C ASP A 177 -5.26 18.58 0.33
N GLU A 178 -4.02 18.08 0.46
CA GLU A 178 -2.84 18.76 -0.09
C GLU A 178 -2.81 18.76 -1.63
N ILE A 179 -3.14 17.63 -2.27
CA ILE A 179 -3.22 17.55 -3.73
C ILE A 179 -4.29 18.51 -4.27
N SER A 180 -5.48 18.48 -3.68
CA SER A 180 -6.64 19.25 -4.14
C SER A 180 -6.47 20.76 -3.98
N HIS A 181 -5.73 21.20 -2.96
CA HIS A 181 -5.46 22.62 -2.73
C HIS A 181 -4.21 23.14 -3.44
N HIS A 182 -3.39 22.25 -4.03
CA HIS A 182 -2.22 22.66 -4.77
C HIS A 182 -2.59 23.38 -6.07
N SER A 183 -1.81 24.40 -6.45
CA SER A 183 -2.10 25.24 -7.63
C SER A 183 -2.10 24.47 -8.97
N ALA A 184 -1.47 23.29 -8.98
CA ALA A 184 -1.40 22.39 -10.13
C ALA A 184 -2.33 21.16 -10.03
N ALA A 185 -3.28 21.14 -9.09
CA ALA A 185 -4.25 20.05 -8.91
C ALA A 185 -4.89 19.62 -10.24
N ASP A 186 -5.50 20.56 -10.97
CA ASP A 186 -6.18 20.32 -12.24
C ASP A 186 -5.24 20.14 -13.45
N SER A 187 -3.92 20.02 -13.24
CA SER A 187 -2.94 19.89 -14.32
C SER A 187 -1.90 18.81 -14.06
N ALA A 188 -0.86 19.11 -13.27
CA ALA A 188 0.21 18.16 -13.01
C ALA A 188 -0.24 16.95 -12.17
N PHE A 189 -1.26 17.14 -11.32
CA PHE A 189 -1.70 16.15 -10.34
C PHE A 189 -3.11 15.62 -10.58
N SER A 190 -3.71 15.88 -11.74
CA SER A 190 -5.10 15.48 -12.01
C SER A 190 -5.29 13.97 -12.11
N GLU A 191 -4.20 13.23 -12.34
CA GLU A 191 -4.17 11.76 -12.44
C GLU A 191 -3.31 11.14 -11.34
N THR A 192 -2.92 11.91 -10.31
CA THR A 192 -2.17 11.37 -9.16
C THR A 192 -3.13 10.60 -8.26
N GLU A 193 -2.91 9.30 -8.14
CA GLU A 193 -3.77 8.40 -7.37
C GLU A 193 -3.35 8.35 -5.89
N ILE A 194 -4.31 8.17 -4.98
CA ILE A 194 -4.08 7.76 -3.60
C ILE A 194 -4.54 6.32 -3.46
N VAL A 195 -3.63 5.42 -3.11
CA VAL A 195 -3.90 3.98 -3.05
C VAL A 195 -3.61 3.40 -1.68
N VAL A 196 -4.48 2.48 -1.24
CA VAL A 196 -4.38 1.80 0.06
C VAL A 196 -4.23 0.30 -0.14
N GLN A 197 -3.75 -0.41 0.86
CA GLN A 197 -3.54 -1.86 0.77
C GLN A 197 -4.83 -2.63 1.04
N MET A 198 -4.98 -3.75 0.33
CA MET A 198 -6.03 -4.70 0.66
C MET A 198 -5.77 -5.39 2.00
N GLY A 199 -6.86 -5.88 2.58
CA GLY A 199 -6.91 -6.69 3.77
C GLY A 199 -6.25 -8.04 3.62
N GLU A 200 -5.36 -8.33 4.56
CA GLU A 200 -4.64 -9.60 4.68
C GLU A 200 -4.84 -10.22 6.08
N ASN A 201 -4.76 -11.54 6.17
CA ASN A 201 -4.87 -12.28 7.44
C ASN A 201 -3.56 -13.00 7.77
N TYR A 202 -2.53 -12.21 8.08
CA TYR A 202 -1.21 -12.70 8.44
C TYR A 202 -0.66 -11.95 9.64
N ASN A 203 0.23 -12.61 10.40
CA ASN A 203 1.00 -12.03 11.50
C ASN A 203 0.20 -11.10 12.45
N PHE A 204 0.38 -9.77 12.38
CA PHE A 204 -0.29 -8.81 13.26
C PHE A 204 -1.79 -8.60 12.95
N ALA A 205 -2.23 -8.98 11.75
CA ALA A 205 -3.64 -8.93 11.32
C ALA A 205 -4.32 -10.31 11.33
N ASN A 206 -3.76 -11.30 12.05
CA ASN A 206 -4.23 -12.68 11.99
C ASN A 206 -5.44 -12.99 12.90
N MET A 207 -6.62 -12.52 12.48
CA MET A 207 -7.89 -12.77 13.17
C MET A 207 -8.26 -14.26 13.29
N ASN A 208 -7.84 -15.10 12.34
CA ASN A 208 -8.11 -16.54 12.43
C ASN A 208 -7.58 -17.16 13.74
N LYS A 209 -6.46 -16.64 14.25
CA LYS A 209 -5.88 -17.08 15.51
C LYS A 209 -6.73 -16.60 16.69
N ASP A 210 -7.20 -15.35 16.65
CA ASP A 210 -7.92 -14.72 17.75
C ASP A 210 -9.32 -15.34 17.94
N TYR A 211 -9.97 -15.71 16.84
CA TYR A 211 -11.28 -16.35 16.82
C TYR A 211 -11.21 -17.89 16.77
N ALA A 212 -10.04 -18.50 16.95
CA ALA A 212 -9.86 -19.95 16.89
C ALA A 212 -10.61 -20.72 17.99
N HIS A 213 -10.99 -20.03 19.07
CA HIS A 213 -11.65 -20.60 20.24
C HIS A 213 -13.16 -20.83 20.05
N TYR A 214 -13.76 -20.33 18.96
CA TYR A 214 -15.14 -20.62 18.58
C TYR A 214 -15.21 -21.90 17.73
N ASP A 215 -16.18 -22.77 18.02
CA ASP A 215 -16.29 -24.08 17.37
C ASP A 215 -16.98 -24.01 16.00
N SER A 216 -17.95 -23.11 15.84
CA SER A 216 -18.71 -22.94 14.60
C SER A 216 -18.37 -21.67 13.82
N ALA A 217 -18.82 -21.59 12.57
CA ALA A 217 -18.72 -20.37 11.76
C ALA A 217 -19.77 -19.33 12.21
N ASP A 218 -20.95 -19.76 12.63
CA ASP A 218 -22.03 -18.86 13.07
C ASP A 218 -21.67 -18.16 14.40
N GLU A 219 -21.00 -18.86 15.33
CA GLU A 219 -20.46 -18.23 16.55
C GLU A 219 -19.37 -17.20 16.23
N LYS A 220 -18.49 -17.49 15.27
CA LYS A 220 -17.47 -16.51 14.82
C LYS A 220 -18.14 -15.28 14.22
N ILE A 221 -19.14 -15.45 13.35
CA ILE A 221 -19.90 -14.35 12.77
C ILE A 221 -20.56 -13.50 13.87
N ALA A 222 -21.23 -14.14 14.83
CA ALA A 222 -21.89 -13.42 15.92
C ALA A 222 -20.89 -12.65 16.80
N ALA A 223 -19.71 -13.22 17.06
CA ALA A 223 -18.65 -12.54 17.80
C ALA A 223 -18.09 -11.35 17.00
N LEU A 224 -17.76 -11.55 15.73
CA LEU A 224 -17.26 -10.49 14.84
C LEU A 224 -18.24 -9.32 14.70
N ASN A 225 -19.53 -9.60 14.52
CA ASN A 225 -20.57 -8.56 14.47
C ASN A 225 -20.65 -7.76 15.76
N LYS A 226 -20.46 -8.42 16.91
CA LYS A 226 -20.48 -7.75 18.20
C LYS A 226 -19.22 -6.92 18.44
N ASP A 227 -18.05 -7.48 18.12
CA ASP A 227 -16.76 -6.88 18.45
C ASP A 227 -16.50 -5.64 17.57
N TYR A 228 -16.86 -5.71 16.28
CA TYR A 228 -16.56 -4.66 15.30
C TYR A 228 -17.79 -3.92 14.76
N ASP A 229 -18.96 -4.09 15.39
CA ASP A 229 -20.23 -3.50 14.96
C ASP A 229 -20.53 -3.73 13.46
N LEU A 230 -20.43 -4.99 13.04
CA LEU A 230 -20.65 -5.42 11.66
C LEU A 230 -22.02 -6.08 11.48
N ASP A 231 -22.49 -6.11 10.24
CA ASP A 231 -23.68 -6.88 9.81
C ASP A 231 -23.28 -8.04 8.90
N LEU A 232 -22.39 -8.91 9.38
CA LEU A 232 -21.97 -10.09 8.63
C LEU A 232 -23.04 -11.17 8.67
N ASP A 233 -23.23 -11.81 7.52
CA ASP A 233 -23.99 -13.05 7.38
C ASP A 233 -23.12 -14.16 6.76
N ARG A 234 -23.75 -15.26 6.33
CA ARG A 234 -23.03 -16.41 5.76
C ARG A 234 -22.39 -16.12 4.39
N SER A 235 -22.60 -14.94 3.78
CA SER A 235 -21.90 -14.51 2.56
C SER A 235 -20.40 -14.35 2.77
N ILE A 236 -19.94 -14.09 4.01
CA ILE A 236 -18.51 -14.01 4.36
C ILE A 236 -17.81 -15.38 4.34
N LEU A 237 -18.57 -16.46 4.16
CA LEU A 237 -18.01 -17.82 4.14
C LEU A 237 -17.45 -18.17 2.77
N THR A 238 -16.27 -18.75 2.77
CA THR A 238 -15.72 -19.49 1.64
C THR A 238 -16.66 -20.63 1.22
N PRO A 239 -16.54 -21.18 -0.01
CA PRO A 239 -17.31 -22.36 -0.43
C PRO A 239 -17.17 -23.57 0.50
N GLY A 240 -16.08 -23.64 1.28
CA GLY A 240 -15.84 -24.66 2.31
C GLY A 240 -16.49 -24.39 3.67
N GLY A 241 -17.32 -23.33 3.80
CA GLY A 241 -18.03 -22.98 5.03
C GLY A 241 -17.16 -22.33 6.11
N LYS A 242 -15.95 -21.89 5.79
CA LYS A 242 -15.04 -21.16 6.71
C LYS A 242 -15.07 -19.67 6.42
N ILE A 243 -14.83 -18.82 7.43
CA ILE A 243 -14.67 -17.37 7.25
C ILE A 243 -13.63 -17.08 6.16
N SER A 244 -13.96 -16.18 5.24
CA SER A 244 -13.03 -15.59 4.29
C SER A 244 -12.29 -14.45 4.96
N TRP A 245 -11.19 -14.77 5.66
CA TRP A 245 -10.46 -13.78 6.45
C TRP A 245 -9.97 -12.54 5.68
N PRO A 246 -9.44 -12.66 4.45
CA PRO A 246 -9.07 -11.47 3.66
C PRO A 246 -10.26 -10.58 3.29
N GLN A 247 -11.44 -11.16 3.05
CA GLN A 247 -12.65 -10.35 2.79
C GLN A 247 -13.13 -9.64 4.05
N LEU A 248 -13.04 -10.30 5.20
CA LEU A 248 -13.32 -9.66 6.49
C LEU A 248 -12.33 -8.54 6.77
N ALA A 249 -11.03 -8.77 6.52
CA ALA A 249 -9.99 -7.77 6.67
C ALA A 249 -10.26 -6.53 5.79
N ASN A 250 -10.67 -6.73 4.52
CA ASN A 250 -11.12 -5.63 3.67
C ASN A 250 -12.30 -4.87 4.29
N LYS A 251 -13.33 -5.57 4.77
CA LYS A 251 -14.49 -4.93 5.40
C LYS A 251 -14.10 -4.11 6.63
N LEU A 252 -13.19 -4.61 7.47
CA LEU A 252 -12.70 -3.87 8.63
C LEU A 252 -11.93 -2.61 8.24
N ILE A 253 -11.08 -2.67 7.20
CA ILE A 253 -10.38 -1.49 6.68
C ILE A 253 -11.40 -0.48 6.17
N ILE A 254 -12.32 -0.91 5.29
CA ILE A 254 -13.34 -0.05 4.67
C ILE A 254 -14.23 0.61 5.74
N ASN A 255 -14.54 -0.08 6.84
CA ASN A 255 -15.37 0.46 7.92
C ASN A 255 -14.76 1.69 8.61
N GLU A 256 -13.43 1.87 8.54
CA GLU A 256 -12.75 3.03 9.12
C GLU A 256 -12.64 4.22 8.14
N PHE A 257 -13.08 4.05 6.89
CA PHE A 257 -13.36 5.16 5.95
C PHE A 257 -14.82 5.56 6.12
N ASP A 258 -15.16 6.15 7.26
CA ASP A 258 -16.54 6.36 7.70
C ASP A 258 -17.11 7.74 7.31
N THR A 259 -16.28 8.62 6.76
CA THR A 259 -16.70 9.92 6.20
C THR A 259 -16.66 9.95 4.67
N GLU A 260 -17.49 10.79 4.05
CA GLU A 260 -17.43 11.04 2.60
C GLU A 260 -16.07 11.59 2.16
N SER A 261 -15.39 12.35 3.02
CA SER A 261 -14.08 12.94 2.73
C SER A 261 -13.01 11.85 2.58
N GLU A 262 -12.95 10.91 3.53
CA GLU A 262 -12.02 9.78 3.49
C GLU A 262 -12.33 8.83 2.32
N GLN A 263 -13.60 8.52 2.08
CA GLN A 263 -14.02 7.63 0.98
C GLN A 263 -13.66 8.21 -0.39
N ASN A 264 -13.84 9.52 -0.59
CA ASN A 264 -13.50 10.20 -1.85
C ASN A 264 -12.00 10.44 -2.00
N ALA A 265 -11.21 10.23 -0.95
CA ALA A 265 -9.75 10.43 -0.97
C ALA A 265 -8.98 9.22 -1.51
N ILE A 266 -9.64 8.09 -1.82
CA ILE A 266 -8.99 6.88 -2.31
C ILE A 266 -9.37 6.56 -3.76
N ASP A 267 -8.37 6.29 -4.59
CA ASP A 267 -8.55 5.98 -6.01
C ASP A 267 -8.37 4.49 -6.30
N GLY A 268 -7.67 3.76 -5.43
CA GLY A 268 -7.31 2.37 -5.71
C GLY A 268 -6.85 1.54 -4.52
N VAL A 269 -6.69 0.24 -4.80
CA VAL A 269 -6.29 -0.77 -3.82
C VAL A 269 -5.08 -1.56 -4.31
N VAL A 270 -4.08 -1.72 -3.45
CA VAL A 270 -2.82 -2.42 -3.71
C VAL A 270 -2.87 -3.83 -3.12
N ALA A 271 -2.34 -4.80 -3.86
CA ALA A 271 -2.16 -6.18 -3.42
C ALA A 271 -0.72 -6.66 -3.64
N HIS A 272 -0.20 -7.43 -2.69
CA HIS A 272 1.11 -8.07 -2.79
C HIS A 272 0.99 -9.54 -3.22
N ILE A 273 1.10 -9.78 -4.54
CA ILE A 273 0.80 -11.10 -5.11
C ILE A 273 2.05 -11.99 -5.17
N TYR A 274 2.07 -13.04 -4.34
CA TYR A 274 3.12 -14.05 -4.34
C TYR A 274 2.70 -15.32 -5.09
N SER A 275 3.05 -15.39 -6.38
CA SER A 275 2.73 -16.55 -7.22
C SER A 275 3.58 -17.78 -6.87
N THR A 276 2.93 -18.84 -6.39
CA THR A 276 3.51 -20.18 -6.17
C THR A 276 3.15 -21.17 -7.29
N ALA A 277 2.77 -20.65 -8.45
CA ALA A 277 2.58 -21.44 -9.66
C ALA A 277 3.88 -22.16 -10.08
N PRO A 278 3.80 -23.37 -10.67
CA PRO A 278 2.57 -24.04 -11.09
C PRO A 278 1.82 -24.80 -9.98
N ASN A 279 2.40 -24.93 -8.77
CA ASN A 279 1.84 -25.76 -7.70
C ASN A 279 0.47 -25.25 -7.20
N ASN A 280 0.29 -23.94 -7.14
CA ASN A 280 -0.99 -23.32 -6.80
C ASN A 280 -1.29 -22.16 -7.76
N LEU A 281 -2.03 -22.42 -8.84
CA LEU A 281 -2.41 -21.39 -9.81
C LEU A 281 -3.29 -20.29 -9.20
N ASN A 282 -4.08 -20.60 -8.17
CA ASN A 282 -4.98 -19.63 -7.54
C ASN A 282 -4.21 -18.50 -6.84
N SER A 283 -2.94 -18.73 -6.46
CA SER A 283 -2.08 -17.68 -5.87
C SER A 283 -1.87 -16.45 -6.77
N ARG A 284 -2.15 -16.55 -8.08
CA ARG A 284 -2.06 -15.39 -9.00
C ARG A 284 -3.31 -14.51 -9.02
N TYR A 285 -4.43 -15.01 -8.52
CA TYR A 285 -5.74 -14.39 -8.71
C TYR A 285 -6.50 -14.19 -7.41
N PHE A 286 -6.07 -14.84 -6.33
CA PHE A 286 -6.79 -14.86 -5.07
C PHE A 286 -7.01 -13.44 -4.51
N ASP A 287 -5.96 -12.63 -4.48
CA ASP A 287 -5.99 -11.26 -3.96
C ASP A 287 -6.85 -10.34 -4.83
N LEU A 288 -6.63 -10.39 -6.15
CA LEU A 288 -7.45 -9.64 -7.12
C LEU A 288 -8.94 -10.01 -7.04
N ASN A 289 -9.26 -11.30 -6.89
CA ASN A 289 -10.64 -11.75 -6.71
C ASN A 289 -11.22 -11.35 -5.36
N THR A 290 -10.37 -11.17 -4.34
CA THR A 290 -10.79 -10.71 -3.02
C THR A 290 -11.13 -9.22 -3.08
N ILE A 291 -10.28 -8.42 -3.71
CA ILE A 291 -10.54 -6.99 -3.99
C ILE A 291 -11.86 -6.81 -4.72
N ASN A 292 -12.06 -7.50 -5.86
CA ASN A 292 -13.28 -7.42 -6.66
C ASN A 292 -14.58 -7.85 -5.94
N LYS A 293 -14.49 -8.50 -4.78
CA LYS A 293 -15.65 -8.92 -3.99
C LYS A 293 -15.97 -7.99 -2.83
N THR A 294 -15.14 -6.99 -2.58
CA THR A 294 -15.22 -6.18 -1.36
C THR A 294 -15.04 -4.70 -1.60
N TRP A 295 -14.19 -4.30 -2.56
CA TRP A 295 -13.90 -2.90 -2.84
C TRP A 295 -14.61 -2.34 -4.09
N THR A 296 -15.23 -3.19 -4.91
CA THR A 296 -15.88 -2.80 -6.18
C THR A 296 -17.40 -2.95 -6.15
N GLU A 297 -18.01 -2.96 -4.96
CA GLU A 297 -19.47 -3.06 -4.77
C GLU A 297 -20.09 -1.71 -4.40
#